data_AF-A0A956GNR0-F1
#
_entry.id   AF-A0A956GNR0-F1
#
_cell.length_a   1.000
_cell.length_b   1.000
_cell.length_c   1.000
_cell.angle_alpha   90.00
_cell.angle_beta   90.00
_cell.angle_gamma   90.00
#
_symmetry.space_group_name_H-M   'P 1'
#
loop_
_entity.id
_entity.type
_entity.pdbx_description
1 polymer ?
#
loop_
_entity_poly.entity_id
_entity_poly.type
_entity_poly.pdbx_seq_one_letter_code
_entity_poly.pdbx_strand_id
1 'polypeptide(L)'
;EPLRALIARLEALDDAPRRALLDGLATILDDGVRYMITADQLRQLAAGRVAIGAHGQTHAPLTRVPDAGAELASVKRRLEGQLGGAEVTTLSFPHGKFDDAVVHRAFDLGYDLLFTSVPELPAAGGAGPGVLGRVGFTGETITGADGRFAPELLALHLFRKAHAAA
;
A
#
# COMPACT_ATOMS: atom_id res chain seq x y z
N GLU A 1 -6.82 20.92 -18.78
CA GLU A 1 -5.98 19.72 -18.53
C GLU A 1 -6.71 18.88 -17.48
N PRO A 2 -7.03 17.60 -17.69
CA PRO A 2 -7.73 16.82 -16.68
C PRO A 2 -6.84 16.68 -15.43
N LEU A 3 -7.42 16.84 -14.23
CA LEU A 3 -6.72 16.77 -12.93
C LEU A 3 -5.72 15.61 -12.82
N ARG A 4 -6.06 14.44 -13.40
CA ARG A 4 -5.18 13.26 -13.43
C ARG A 4 -3.85 13.49 -14.16
N ALA A 5 -3.86 14.26 -15.24
CA ALA A 5 -2.64 14.57 -15.99
C ALA A 5 -1.72 15.49 -15.17
N LEU A 6 -2.29 16.45 -14.43
CA LEU A 6 -1.55 17.29 -13.51
C LEU A 6 -0.92 16.46 -12.37
N ILE A 7 -1.71 15.58 -11.73
CA ILE A 7 -1.21 14.68 -10.68
C ILE A 7 -0.06 13.82 -11.22
N ALA A 8 -0.21 13.21 -12.39
CA ALA A 8 0.85 12.38 -12.98
C ALA A 8 2.13 13.18 -13.26
N ARG A 9 2.02 14.45 -13.68
CA ARG A 9 3.19 15.34 -13.87
C ARG A 9 3.87 15.66 -12.54
N LEU A 10 3.09 15.91 -11.48
CA LEU A 10 3.62 16.13 -10.12
C LEU A 10 4.34 14.89 -9.59
N GLU A 11 3.77 13.70 -9.79
CA GLU A 11 4.35 12.43 -9.37
C GLU A 11 5.68 12.12 -10.08
N ALA A 12 5.86 12.63 -11.30
CA ALA A 12 7.07 12.46 -12.09
C ALA A 12 8.20 13.45 -11.74
N LEU A 13 7.94 14.46 -10.92
CA LEU A 13 8.96 15.38 -10.43
C LEU A 13 9.85 14.72 -9.38
N ASP A 14 11.13 15.10 -9.39
CA ASP A 14 12.05 14.78 -8.29
C ASP A 14 11.56 15.37 -6.96
N ASP A 15 12.03 14.79 -5.85
CA ASP A 15 11.54 15.13 -4.50
C ASP A 15 11.61 16.62 -4.18
N ALA A 16 12.76 17.28 -4.44
CA ALA A 16 12.95 18.69 -4.11
C ALA A 16 11.99 19.63 -4.87
N PRO A 17 11.92 19.64 -6.22
CA PRO A 17 10.98 20.50 -6.94
C PRO A 17 9.52 20.14 -6.65
N ARG A 18 9.20 18.86 -6.49
CA ARG A 18 7.86 18.40 -6.10
C ARG A 18 7.46 18.98 -4.74
N ARG A 19 8.35 18.90 -3.75
CA ARG A 19 8.12 19.44 -2.41
C ARG A 19 7.91 20.95 -2.43
N ALA A 20 8.78 21.68 -3.12
CA ALA A 20 8.66 23.14 -3.23
C ALA A 20 7.31 23.58 -3.84
N LEU A 21 6.84 22.86 -4.86
CA LEU A 21 5.54 23.13 -5.48
C LEU A 21 4.37 22.81 -4.55
N LEU A 22 4.41 21.65 -3.87
CA LEU A 22 3.36 21.26 -2.92
C LEU A 22 3.31 22.19 -1.70
N ASP A 23 4.46 22.62 -1.18
CA ASP A 23 4.55 23.56 -0.07
C ASP A 23 3.94 24.93 -0.45
N GLY A 24 4.15 25.38 -1.70
CA GLY A 24 3.51 26.58 -2.23
C GLY A 24 1.99 26.50 -2.37
N LEU A 25 1.44 25.28 -2.41
CA LEU A 25 0.00 25.02 -2.46
C LEU A 25 -0.58 24.62 -1.09
N ALA A 26 0.24 24.46 -0.06
CA ALA A 26 -0.16 23.86 1.21
C ALA A 26 -1.37 24.54 1.84
N THR A 27 -1.40 25.88 1.89
CA THR A 27 -2.54 26.64 2.45
C THR A 27 -3.84 26.46 1.68
N ILE A 28 -3.76 26.19 0.37
CA ILE A 28 -4.94 25.98 -0.49
C ILE A 28 -5.43 24.53 -0.36
N LEU A 29 -4.50 23.60 -0.15
CA LEU A 29 -4.79 22.16 -0.01
C LEU A 29 -5.19 21.77 1.42
N ASP A 30 -4.97 22.63 2.41
CA ASP A 30 -5.38 22.39 3.79
C ASP A 30 -6.88 22.58 3.95
N ASP A 31 -7.61 21.46 4.02
CA ASP A 31 -9.03 21.40 4.31
C ASP A 31 -9.33 21.17 5.81
N GLY A 32 -8.30 21.21 6.65
CA GLY A 32 -8.40 20.92 8.08
C GLY A 32 -8.61 19.42 8.40
N VAL A 33 -8.58 18.53 7.40
CA VAL A 33 -8.82 17.11 7.58
C VAL A 33 -7.50 16.35 7.68
N ARG A 34 -7.35 15.54 8.74
CA ARG A 34 -6.25 14.59 8.87
C ARG A 34 -6.56 13.31 8.11
N TYR A 35 -5.89 13.10 6.98
CA TYR A 35 -6.04 11.89 6.16
C TYR A 35 -5.17 10.71 6.59
N MET A 36 -4.15 10.93 7.42
CA MET A 36 -3.21 9.90 7.89
C MET A 36 -3.41 9.59 9.36
N ILE A 37 -3.33 8.31 9.72
CA ILE A 37 -3.40 7.87 11.13
C ILE A 37 -2.23 8.43 11.95
N THR A 38 -2.47 8.62 13.23
CA THR A 38 -1.44 8.96 14.23
C THR A 38 -0.76 7.71 14.77
N ALA A 39 0.36 7.91 15.48
CA ALA A 39 1.05 6.84 16.20
C ALA A 39 0.16 6.16 17.26
N ASP A 40 -0.68 6.92 17.96
CA ASP A 40 -1.62 6.36 18.94
C ASP A 40 -2.70 5.52 18.26
N GLN A 41 -3.26 6.01 17.16
CA GLN A 41 -4.24 5.24 16.37
C GLN A 41 -3.62 3.96 15.79
N LEU A 42 -2.38 4.02 15.31
CA LEU A 42 -1.63 2.84 14.86
C LEU A 42 -1.51 1.79 15.98
N ARG A 43 -1.13 2.20 17.19
CA ARG A 43 -1.06 1.31 18.37
C ARG A 43 -2.42 0.74 18.75
N GLN A 44 -3.48 1.55 18.71
CA GLN A 44 -4.85 1.11 18.98
C GLN A 44 -5.30 0.04 17.98
N LEU A 45 -5.03 0.24 16.69
CA LEU A 45 -5.33 -0.76 15.65
C LEU A 45 -4.60 -2.07 15.89
N ALA A 46 -3.29 -2.00 16.18
CA ALA A 46 -2.48 -3.18 16.48
C ALA A 46 -3.01 -3.95 17.70
N ALA A 47 -3.43 -3.24 18.76
CA ALA A 47 -4.08 -3.86 19.91
C ALA A 47 -5.46 -4.47 19.57
N GLY A 48 -6.13 -3.93 18.56
CA GLY A 48 -7.45 -4.34 18.07
C GLY A 48 -7.47 -5.52 17.10
N ARG A 49 -6.40 -6.33 17.03
CA ARG A 49 -6.22 -7.46 16.08
C ARG A 49 -6.12 -7.04 14.60
N VAL A 50 -5.85 -5.78 14.30
CA VAL A 50 -5.54 -5.35 12.93
C VAL A 50 -4.06 -5.58 12.67
N ALA A 51 -3.75 -6.39 11.66
CA ALA A 51 -2.38 -6.58 11.20
C ALA A 51 -1.84 -5.29 10.56
N ILE A 52 -0.62 -4.91 10.94
CA ILE A 52 0.06 -3.73 10.41
C ILE A 52 1.21 -4.19 9.50
N GLY A 53 1.20 -3.71 8.26
CA GLY A 53 2.26 -3.95 7.26
C GLY A 53 2.89 -2.65 6.77
N ALA A 54 4.01 -2.76 6.05
CA ALA A 54 4.70 -1.64 5.43
C ALA A 54 4.09 -1.27 4.07
N HIS A 55 4.26 0.00 3.66
CA HIS A 55 3.84 0.51 2.36
C HIS A 55 4.81 1.53 1.77
N GLY A 56 6.12 1.31 1.95
CA GLY A 56 7.16 2.30 1.66
C GLY A 56 7.20 3.44 2.68
N GLN A 57 8.31 4.18 2.69
CA GLN A 57 8.49 5.32 3.60
C GLN A 57 8.05 6.63 2.93
N THR A 58 8.36 6.78 1.64
CA THR A 58 8.10 7.99 0.85
C THR A 58 6.89 7.82 -0.07
N HIS A 59 6.40 6.58 -0.19
CA HIS A 59 5.43 6.15 -1.20
C HIS A 59 5.95 6.32 -2.65
N ALA A 60 7.25 6.57 -2.85
CA ALA A 60 7.84 6.50 -4.19
C ALA A 60 7.81 5.04 -4.70
N PRO A 61 7.69 4.82 -6.02
CA PRO A 61 7.86 3.48 -6.59
C PRO A 61 9.23 2.92 -6.21
N LEU A 62 9.27 1.78 -5.52
CA LEU A 62 10.53 1.19 -5.03
C LEU A 62 11.50 0.82 -6.15
N THR A 63 11.02 0.65 -7.38
CA THR A 63 11.83 0.43 -8.59
C THR A 63 12.53 1.69 -9.12
N ARG A 64 12.27 2.87 -8.50
CA ARG A 64 12.81 4.17 -8.93
C ARG A 64 13.61 4.89 -7.86
N VAL A 65 13.55 4.41 -6.62
CA VAL A 65 14.31 5.04 -5.54
C VAL A 65 15.79 4.65 -5.64
N PRO A 66 16.74 5.53 -5.27
CA PRO A 66 18.16 5.22 -5.35
C PRO A 66 18.59 4.01 -4.50
N ASP A 67 17.93 3.82 -3.35
CA ASP A 67 18.19 2.70 -2.44
C ASP A 67 16.87 2.15 -1.86
N ALA A 68 16.30 1.16 -2.55
CA ALA A 68 15.08 0.48 -2.10
C ALA A 68 15.27 -0.27 -0.77
N GLY A 69 16.49 -0.77 -0.51
CA GLY A 69 16.80 -1.47 0.73
C GLY A 69 16.74 -0.55 1.94
N ALA A 70 17.32 0.65 1.82
CA ALA A 70 17.24 1.67 2.87
C ALA A 70 15.79 2.11 3.10
N GLU A 71 15.00 2.31 2.06
CA GLU A 71 13.59 2.68 2.18
C GLU A 71 12.79 1.59 2.91
N LEU A 72 12.92 0.33 2.49
CA LEU A 72 12.24 -0.82 3.09
C LEU A 72 12.65 -1.05 4.55
N ALA A 73 13.94 -0.97 4.86
CA ALA A 73 14.44 -1.18 6.21
C ALA A 73 14.06 -0.01 7.14
N SER A 74 14.00 1.22 6.62
CA SER A 74 13.60 2.41 7.37
C SER A 74 12.14 2.32 7.81
N VAL A 75 11.22 2.01 6.89
CA VAL A 75 9.80 1.87 7.24
C VAL A 75 9.56 0.69 8.19
N LYS A 76 10.24 -0.45 7.98
CA LYS A 76 10.16 -1.61 8.89
C LYS A 76 10.54 -1.21 10.32
N ARG A 77 11.75 -0.69 10.53
CA ARG A 77 12.23 -0.25 11.85
C ARG A 77 11.32 0.78 12.51
N ARG A 78 10.80 1.73 11.72
CA ARG A 78 9.92 2.78 12.24
C ARG A 78 8.60 2.20 12.74
N LEU A 79 7.98 1.31 11.97
CA LEU A 79 6.74 0.65 12.37
C LEU A 79 6.97 -0.24 13.60
N GLU A 80 7.98 -1.10 13.58
CA GLU A 80 8.32 -1.97 14.71
C GLU A 80 8.58 -1.17 15.98
N GLY A 81 9.26 -0.02 15.89
CA GLY A 81 9.44 0.91 17.00
C GLY A 81 8.12 1.48 17.55
N GLN A 82 7.15 1.79 16.69
CA GLN A 82 5.81 2.24 17.13
C GLN A 82 4.97 1.11 17.73
N LEU A 83 5.27 -0.14 17.36
CA LEU A 83 4.56 -1.35 17.75
C LEU A 83 5.24 -2.10 18.92
N GLY A 84 6.17 -1.44 19.62
CA GLY A 84 6.84 -2.03 20.80
C GLY A 84 7.77 -3.21 20.45
N GLY A 85 8.32 -3.23 19.24
CA GLY A 85 9.21 -4.29 18.75
C GLY A 85 8.49 -5.48 18.10
N ALA A 86 7.17 -5.43 17.95
CA ALA A 86 6.45 -6.46 17.19
C ALA A 86 6.90 -6.42 15.72
N GLU A 87 7.22 -7.59 15.17
CA GLU A 87 7.79 -7.74 13.83
C GLU A 87 6.79 -7.33 12.74
N VAL A 88 7.28 -6.61 11.73
CA VAL A 88 6.50 -6.24 10.56
C VAL A 88 6.92 -7.09 9.37
N THR A 89 6.13 -8.13 9.06
CA THR A 89 6.46 -9.15 8.06
C THR A 89 5.73 -8.98 6.73
N THR A 90 4.88 -7.96 6.57
CA THR A 90 4.11 -7.76 5.34
C THR A 90 4.42 -6.41 4.69
N LEU A 91 4.41 -6.38 3.36
CA LEU A 91 4.67 -5.20 2.55
C LEU A 91 3.63 -5.11 1.43
N SER A 92 3.09 -3.92 1.18
CA SER A 92 2.43 -3.61 -0.09
C SER A 92 3.30 -2.68 -0.92
N PHE A 93 3.48 -2.98 -2.21
CA PHE A 93 4.30 -2.14 -3.09
C PHE A 93 3.60 -0.80 -3.39
N PRO A 94 4.24 0.35 -3.14
CA PRO A 94 3.73 1.66 -3.57
C PRO A 94 3.43 1.65 -5.07
N HIS A 95 2.26 2.20 -5.43
CA HIS A 95 1.76 2.20 -6.81
C HIS A 95 1.67 0.82 -7.50
N GLY A 96 1.79 -0.28 -6.73
CA GLY A 96 1.88 -1.64 -7.27
C GLY A 96 3.10 -1.89 -8.16
N LYS A 97 4.16 -1.06 -8.06
CA LYS A 97 5.37 -1.18 -8.88
C LYS A 97 6.45 -1.98 -8.13
N PHE A 98 6.92 -3.04 -8.76
CA PHE A 98 7.93 -3.96 -8.23
C PHE A 98 8.70 -4.61 -9.39
N ASP A 99 9.87 -5.13 -9.07
CA ASP A 99 10.70 -5.99 -9.91
C ASP A 99 11.41 -7.03 -9.02
N ASP A 100 12.13 -7.98 -9.64
CA ASP A 100 12.79 -9.07 -8.92
C ASP A 100 13.82 -8.57 -7.91
N ALA A 101 14.50 -7.46 -8.20
CA ALA A 101 15.50 -6.89 -7.30
C ALA A 101 14.86 -6.36 -6.01
N VAL A 102 13.76 -5.61 -6.12
CA VAL A 102 13.00 -5.12 -4.97
C VAL A 102 12.36 -6.27 -4.19
N VAL A 103 11.84 -7.29 -4.88
CA VAL A 103 11.24 -8.49 -4.26
C VAL A 103 12.28 -9.24 -3.43
N HIS A 104 13.43 -9.59 -4.01
CA HIS A 104 14.51 -10.26 -3.28
C HIS A 104 14.98 -9.42 -2.09
N ARG A 105 15.12 -8.11 -2.28
CA ARG A 105 15.53 -7.23 -1.19
C ARG A 105 14.53 -7.17 -0.05
N ALA A 106 13.23 -7.25 -0.34
CA ALA A 106 12.20 -7.33 0.69
C ALA A 106 12.29 -8.66 1.46
N PHE A 107 12.45 -9.80 0.78
CA PHE A 107 12.64 -11.08 1.45
C PHE A 107 13.89 -11.10 2.34
N ASP A 108 15.01 -10.55 1.88
CA ASP A 108 16.26 -10.43 2.66
C ASP A 108 16.09 -9.61 3.95
N LEU A 109 15.10 -8.71 4.00
CA LEU A 109 14.78 -7.87 5.15
C LEU A 109 13.75 -8.51 6.09
N GLY A 110 13.36 -9.77 5.84
CA GLY A 110 12.40 -10.50 6.66
C GLY A 110 10.95 -10.04 6.45
N TYR A 111 10.59 -9.71 5.21
CA TYR A 111 9.19 -9.64 4.81
C TYR A 111 8.78 -11.00 4.22
N ASP A 112 7.63 -11.53 4.64
CA ASP A 112 7.09 -12.81 4.15
C ASP A 112 6.06 -12.60 3.05
N LEU A 113 5.14 -11.64 3.20
CA LEU A 113 4.05 -11.43 2.25
C LEU A 113 4.18 -10.08 1.54
N LEU A 114 4.34 -10.12 0.22
CA LEU A 114 4.54 -8.94 -0.63
C LEU A 114 3.33 -8.74 -1.55
N PHE A 115 2.54 -7.71 -1.31
CA PHE A 115 1.29 -7.45 -2.03
C PHE A 115 1.48 -6.49 -3.20
N THR A 116 1.08 -6.93 -4.39
CA THR A 116 1.11 -6.19 -5.65
C THR A 116 -0.23 -5.52 -5.94
N SER A 117 -0.37 -4.92 -7.14
CA SER A 117 -1.66 -4.48 -7.68
C SER A 117 -2.11 -5.31 -8.88
N VAL A 118 -1.53 -6.52 -9.07
CA VAL A 118 -1.98 -7.46 -10.09
C VAL A 118 -3.39 -7.97 -9.71
N PRO A 119 -4.41 -7.79 -10.56
CA PRO A 119 -5.81 -7.99 -10.21
C PRO A 119 -6.24 -9.45 -10.29
N GLU A 120 -5.67 -10.29 -9.43
CA GLU A 120 -5.90 -11.73 -9.35
C GLU A 120 -6.18 -12.20 -7.92
N LEU A 121 -6.81 -13.36 -7.83
CA LEU A 121 -6.97 -14.11 -6.59
C LEU A 121 -5.70 -14.94 -6.35
N PRO A 122 -5.08 -14.87 -5.16
CA PRO A 122 -3.98 -15.75 -4.80
C PRO A 122 -4.36 -17.23 -4.97
N ALA A 123 -3.40 -18.06 -5.36
CA ALA A 123 -3.61 -19.51 -5.42
C ALA A 123 -4.01 -20.06 -4.03
N ALA A 124 -4.91 -21.04 -4.00
CA ALA A 124 -5.55 -21.54 -2.77
C ALA A 124 -4.61 -22.29 -1.79
N GLY A 125 -3.30 -22.32 -2.05
CA GLY A 125 -2.30 -22.93 -1.17
C GLY A 125 -1.07 -22.03 -1.07
N GLY A 126 -0.84 -21.46 0.11
CA GLY A 126 0.35 -20.64 0.33
C GLY A 126 0.41 -20.11 1.76
N ALA A 127 0.76 -20.97 2.71
CA ALA A 127 1.04 -20.58 4.10
C ALA A 127 2.49 -20.08 4.30
N GLY A 128 3.19 -19.74 3.21
CA GLY A 128 4.61 -19.35 3.24
C GLY A 128 4.86 -18.01 2.54
N PRO A 129 6.13 -17.55 2.53
CA PRO A 129 6.51 -16.30 1.89
C PRO A 129 6.11 -16.27 0.41
N GLY A 130 5.66 -15.11 -0.08
CA GLY A 130 5.17 -15.01 -1.44
C GLY A 130 4.86 -13.59 -1.91
N VAL A 131 4.83 -13.45 -3.23
CA VAL A 131 4.36 -12.25 -3.94
C VAL A 131 2.92 -12.47 -4.37
N LEU A 132 2.01 -11.64 -3.89
CA LEU A 132 0.57 -11.86 -3.98
C LEU A 132 -0.12 -10.78 -4.80
N GLY A 133 -0.95 -11.19 -5.75
CA GLY A 133 -1.95 -10.34 -6.37
C GLY A 133 -2.98 -9.81 -5.37
N ARG A 134 -3.70 -8.76 -5.76
CA ARG A 134 -4.81 -8.20 -4.98
C ARG A 134 -5.98 -7.82 -5.86
N VAL A 135 -7.18 -8.06 -5.36
CA VAL A 135 -8.41 -7.60 -5.99
C VAL A 135 -8.85 -6.29 -5.35
N GLY A 136 -8.70 -5.19 -6.10
CA GLY A 136 -9.26 -3.89 -5.69
C GLY A 136 -10.79 -3.86 -5.81
N PHE A 137 -11.44 -3.17 -4.88
CA PHE A 137 -12.86 -2.84 -4.92
C PHE A 137 -13.08 -1.45 -4.30
N THR A 138 -14.15 -0.79 -4.71
CA THR A 138 -14.63 0.47 -4.11
C THR A 138 -15.89 0.21 -3.30
N GLY A 139 -16.35 1.18 -2.51
CA GLY A 139 -17.66 1.08 -1.84
C GLY A 139 -18.78 0.75 -2.84
N GLU A 140 -18.79 1.41 -3.99
CA GLU A 140 -19.74 1.17 -5.10
C GLU A 140 -19.73 -0.28 -5.62
N THR A 141 -18.58 -0.97 -5.51
CA THR A 141 -18.44 -2.35 -5.99
C THR A 141 -19.18 -3.35 -5.10
N ILE A 142 -19.36 -3.03 -3.81
CA ILE A 142 -19.82 -3.97 -2.77
C ILE A 142 -21.00 -3.45 -1.95
N THR A 143 -21.62 -2.35 -2.36
CA THR A 143 -22.73 -1.71 -1.66
C THR A 143 -24.02 -1.90 -2.45
N GLY A 144 -25.05 -2.43 -1.80
CA GLY A 144 -26.37 -2.61 -2.38
C GLY A 144 -27.12 -1.29 -2.57
N ALA A 145 -28.27 -1.36 -3.24
CA ALA A 145 -29.14 -0.19 -3.47
C ALA A 145 -29.65 0.45 -2.16
N ASP A 146 -29.62 -0.29 -1.05
CA ASP A 146 -29.99 0.18 0.29
C ASP A 146 -28.84 0.88 1.04
N GLY A 147 -27.67 1.03 0.40
CA GLY A 147 -26.49 1.65 0.98
C GLY A 147 -25.72 0.77 1.97
N ARG A 148 -26.04 -0.53 2.07
CA ARG A 148 -25.34 -1.47 2.94
C ARG A 148 -24.40 -2.40 2.19
N PHE A 149 -23.47 -3.02 2.92
CA PHE A 149 -22.61 -4.07 2.39
C PHE A 149 -23.46 -5.24 1.84
N ALA A 150 -23.26 -5.54 0.56
CA ALA A 150 -23.95 -6.61 -0.17
C ALA A 150 -22.94 -7.73 -0.48
N PRO A 151 -22.89 -8.81 0.33
CA PRO A 151 -21.91 -9.88 0.16
C PRO A 151 -21.98 -10.57 -1.21
N GLU A 152 -23.17 -10.63 -1.83
CA GLU A 152 -23.39 -11.17 -3.16
C GLU A 152 -22.69 -10.35 -4.27
N LEU A 153 -22.57 -9.02 -4.10
CA LEU A 153 -21.85 -8.18 -5.04
C LEU A 153 -20.34 -8.40 -4.93
N LEU A 154 -19.83 -8.54 -3.70
CA LEU A 154 -18.44 -8.94 -3.48
C LEU A 154 -18.17 -10.32 -4.08
N ALA A 155 -19.03 -11.30 -3.83
CA ALA A 155 -18.89 -12.65 -4.38
C ALA A 155 -18.88 -12.64 -5.91
N LEU A 156 -19.79 -11.90 -6.55
CA LEU A 156 -19.83 -11.74 -8.01
C LEU A 156 -18.56 -11.05 -8.54
N HIS A 157 -18.04 -10.04 -7.82
CA HIS A 157 -16.81 -9.35 -8.18
C HIS A 157 -15.60 -10.29 -8.13
N LEU A 158 -15.49 -11.10 -7.08
CA LEU A 158 -14.41 -12.07 -6.89
C LEU A 158 -14.48 -13.23 -7.88
N PHE A 159 -15.67 -13.78 -8.13
CA PHE A 159 -15.88 -14.90 -9.07
C PHE A 159 -15.34 -14.62 -10.48
N ARG A 160 -15.33 -13.35 -10.89
CA ARG A 160 -14.90 -12.91 -12.22
C ARG A 160 -13.39 -12.64 -12.32
N LYS A 161 -12.63 -12.79 -11.25
CA LYS A 161 -11.19 -12.49 -11.24
C LYS A 161 -10.39 -13.69 -11.72
N ALA A 162 -9.27 -13.40 -12.36
CA ALA A 162 -8.29 -14.42 -12.67
C ALA A 162 -7.74 -15.01 -11.35
N HIS A 163 -7.38 -16.28 -11.39
CA HIS A 163 -6.59 -16.89 -10.33
C HIS A 163 -5.11 -16.82 -10.72
N ALA A 164 -4.26 -16.55 -9.74
CA ALA A 164 -2.82 -16.72 -9.92
C ALA A 164 -2.54 -18.16 -10.37
N ALA A 165 -1.57 -18.32 -11.27
CA ALA A 165 -1.08 -19.66 -11.61
C ALA A 165 -0.51 -20.34 -10.36
N ALA A 166 -0.70 -21.66 -10.26
CA ALA A 166 -0.12 -22.48 -9.20
C ALA A 166 1.39 -22.69 -9.42
#